data_AF-A0AB34P405-F1
#
_entry.id   AF-A0AB34P405-F1
#
_cell.length_a   1.000
_cell.length_b   1.000
_cell.length_c   1.000
_cell.angle_alpha   90.00
_cell.angle_beta   90.00
_cell.angle_gamma   90.00
#
_symmetry.space_group_name_H-M   'P 1'
#
loop_
_entity.id
_entity.type
_entity.pdbx_description
1 polymer ?
#
loop_
_entity_poly.entity_id
_entity_poly.type
_entity_poly.pdbx_seq_one_letter_code
_entity_poly.pdbx_strand_id
1 'polypeptide(L)'
;KVIGQYARPDNPAWVSETGFEAATAPYLFHVLGQGGVGFSVFGMDGNPDSEANRAAIAAHAANFKLLAPMQRILAQAAFDGRLQAVAEQPGAPQRTLRFGEWEAKVSFGAPLWGDAPPILPGNDDHAGRLLVAQLGPEDFLVTGMAARIEFFRDAADTCHGQLLRVEQGRYVDGRWQVERQLNGDQTDYGLNFGRVDAAGNVPVVLRVRVGTY
;
A
#
# COMPACT_ATOMS: atom_id res chain seq x y z
N LYS A 1 3.32 -15.70 8.26
CA LYS A 1 2.88 -16.98 8.86
C LYS A 1 2.06 -16.76 10.14
N VAL A 2 2.60 -16.04 11.15
CA VAL A 2 1.92 -15.83 12.44
C VAL A 2 0.51 -15.26 12.27
N ILE A 3 0.36 -14.09 11.63
CA ILE A 3 -0.96 -13.45 11.49
C ILE A 3 -2.03 -14.35 10.83
N GLY A 4 -1.66 -15.14 9.83
CA GLY A 4 -2.58 -16.05 9.14
C GLY A 4 -3.09 -17.21 10.00
N GLN A 5 -2.45 -17.50 11.13
CA GLN A 5 -2.96 -18.47 12.11
C GLN A 5 -4.03 -17.86 13.02
N TYR A 6 -4.01 -16.53 13.18
CA TYR A 6 -4.96 -15.79 14.02
C TYR A 6 -6.10 -15.18 13.19
N ALA A 7 -5.89 -14.84 11.92
CA ALA A 7 -6.94 -14.33 11.03
C ALA A 7 -7.86 -15.49 10.60
N ARG A 8 -9.00 -15.64 11.28
CA ARG A 8 -9.97 -16.72 11.04
C ARG A 8 -11.39 -16.15 10.99
N PRO A 9 -12.36 -16.86 10.38
CA PRO A 9 -13.75 -16.42 10.35
C PRO A 9 -14.37 -16.18 11.74
N ASP A 10 -13.86 -16.86 12.77
CA ASP A 10 -14.31 -16.77 14.16
C ASP A 10 -13.40 -15.90 15.05
N ASN A 11 -12.31 -15.34 14.50
CA ASN A 11 -11.31 -14.61 15.26
C ASN A 11 -10.77 -13.42 14.44
N PRO A 12 -11.28 -12.20 14.64
CA PRO A 12 -10.74 -11.02 14.00
C PRO A 12 -9.31 -10.79 14.50
N ALA A 13 -8.34 -10.84 13.60
CA ALA A 13 -6.94 -10.72 13.99
C ALA A 13 -6.60 -9.29 14.40
N TRP A 14 -6.00 -9.17 15.58
CA TRP A 14 -5.47 -7.92 16.11
C TRP A 14 -4.02 -8.17 16.55
N VAL A 15 -3.06 -7.43 15.99
CA VAL A 15 -1.68 -7.46 16.49
C VAL A 15 -1.59 -6.51 17.68
N SER A 16 -1.69 -7.07 18.89
CA SER A 16 -1.66 -6.30 20.14
C SER A 16 -0.28 -5.75 20.46
N GLU A 17 0.77 -6.47 20.04
CA GLU A 17 2.15 -6.07 20.24
C GLU A 17 3.00 -6.50 19.04
N THR A 18 3.93 -5.65 18.67
CA THR A 18 5.03 -5.95 17.74
C THR A 18 6.27 -5.17 18.17
N GLY A 19 7.45 -5.59 17.69
CA GLY A 19 8.72 -4.96 18.00
C GLY A 19 8.78 -3.50 17.56
N PHE A 20 9.50 -2.69 18.32
CA PHE A 20 9.74 -1.27 18.05
C PHE A 20 11.04 -1.08 17.28
N GLU A 21 11.05 -1.51 16.03
CA GLU A 21 12.13 -1.26 15.08
C GLU A 21 11.58 -0.66 13.78
N ALA A 22 12.41 0.04 13.01
CA ALA A 22 12.01 0.52 11.68
C ALA A 22 11.62 -0.63 10.74
N ALA A 23 12.30 -1.78 10.87
CA ALA A 23 12.06 -2.98 10.07
C ALA A 23 10.69 -3.64 10.32
N THR A 24 10.01 -3.35 11.43
CA THR A 24 8.67 -3.89 11.71
C THR A 24 7.55 -3.00 11.16
N ALA A 25 7.85 -1.78 10.71
CA ALA A 25 6.85 -0.87 10.16
C ALA A 25 6.08 -1.46 8.95
N PRO A 26 6.68 -2.19 8.01
CA PRO A 26 5.93 -2.82 6.92
C PRO A 26 4.86 -3.83 7.38
N TYR A 27 4.97 -4.38 8.60
CA TYR A 27 4.03 -5.38 9.10
C TYR A 27 2.61 -4.85 9.26
N LEU A 28 2.38 -3.54 9.41
CA LEU A 28 1.03 -2.98 9.38
C LEU A 28 0.30 -3.33 8.07
N PHE A 29 0.98 -3.14 6.93
CA PHE A 29 0.41 -3.45 5.61
C PHE A 29 0.23 -4.96 5.43
N HIS A 30 1.17 -5.76 5.93
CA HIS A 30 1.01 -7.22 5.94
C HIS A 30 -0.22 -7.65 6.74
N VAL A 31 -0.44 -7.08 7.93
CA VAL A 31 -1.57 -7.40 8.81
C VAL A 31 -2.89 -6.98 8.18
N LEU A 32 -2.99 -5.77 7.63
CA LEU A 32 -4.17 -5.31 6.90
C LEU A 32 -4.47 -6.23 5.69
N GLY A 33 -3.44 -6.64 4.96
CA GLY A 33 -3.57 -7.56 3.83
C GLY A 33 -3.94 -9.00 4.20
N GLN A 34 -3.97 -9.33 5.49
CA GLN A 34 -4.43 -10.61 6.02
C GLN A 34 -5.79 -10.49 6.74
N GLY A 35 -6.49 -9.37 6.57
CA GLY A 35 -7.77 -9.11 7.23
C GLY A 35 -7.66 -8.71 8.70
N GLY A 36 -6.46 -8.31 9.15
CA GLY A 36 -6.26 -7.81 10.49
C GLY A 36 -6.98 -6.47 10.70
N VAL A 37 -7.61 -6.31 11.86
CA VAL A 37 -8.42 -5.13 12.22
C VAL A 37 -7.67 -4.13 13.10
N GLY A 38 -6.45 -4.45 13.53
CA GLY A 38 -5.63 -3.56 14.33
C GLY A 38 -4.17 -3.98 14.46
N PHE A 39 -3.35 -3.01 14.84
CA PHE A 39 -1.90 -3.11 14.92
C PHE A 39 -1.38 -2.14 15.98
N SER A 40 -0.59 -2.65 16.92
CA SER A 40 -0.06 -1.88 18.05
C SER A 40 1.42 -2.22 18.25
N VAL A 41 2.24 -1.17 18.35
CA VAL A 41 3.68 -1.26 18.54
C VAL A 41 3.98 -1.16 20.03
N PHE A 42 4.73 -2.12 20.57
CA PHE A 42 5.08 -2.15 21.99
C PHE A 42 6.24 -1.19 22.27
N GLY A 43 6.27 -0.56 23.45
CA GLY A 43 7.43 0.23 23.89
C GLY A 43 7.62 1.54 23.14
N MET A 44 6.54 2.30 22.90
CA MET A 44 6.61 3.61 22.22
C MET A 44 7.10 4.75 23.12
N ASP A 45 7.20 4.55 24.43
CA ASP A 45 7.61 5.54 25.41
C ASP A 45 8.90 5.12 26.16
N GLY A 46 9.50 6.06 26.90
CA GLY A 46 10.64 5.79 27.79
C GLY A 46 11.98 5.44 27.10
N ASN A 47 12.03 5.42 25.76
CA ASN A 47 13.23 5.08 25.00
C ASN A 47 14.28 6.21 25.02
N PRO A 48 15.58 5.89 25.10
CA PRO A 48 16.64 6.88 24.96
C PRO A 48 16.64 7.49 23.56
N ASP A 49 17.08 8.75 23.42
CA ASP A 49 17.24 9.35 22.10
C ASP A 49 18.44 8.74 21.38
N SER A 50 18.16 7.89 20.39
CA SER A 50 19.15 7.21 19.55
C SER A 50 18.72 7.27 18.09
N GLU A 51 19.66 7.11 17.16
CA GLU A 51 19.36 7.07 15.73
C GLU A 51 18.36 5.95 15.40
N ALA A 52 18.55 4.76 15.99
CA ALA A 52 17.64 3.63 15.81
C ALA A 52 16.22 3.94 16.30
N ASN A 53 16.07 4.56 17.48
CA ASN A 53 14.76 4.91 18.02
C ASN A 53 14.09 6.02 17.20
N ARG A 54 14.83 7.04 16.76
CA ARG A 54 14.29 8.07 15.85
C ARG A 54 13.83 7.46 14.52
N ALA A 55 14.59 6.51 13.97
CA ALA A 55 14.22 5.80 12.75
C ALA A 55 12.96 4.93 12.95
N ALA A 56 12.85 4.22 14.07
CA ALA A 56 11.66 3.42 14.41
C ALA A 56 10.41 4.31 14.55
N ILE A 57 10.52 5.42 15.29
CA ILE A 57 9.43 6.41 15.44
C ILE A 57 9.01 6.93 14.07
N ALA A 58 9.96 7.37 13.25
CA ALA A 58 9.67 7.93 11.93
C ALA A 58 8.99 6.90 11.02
N ALA A 59 9.46 5.65 11.00
CA ALA A 59 8.91 4.59 10.15
C ALA A 59 7.47 4.24 10.51
N HIS A 60 7.16 4.06 11.81
CA HIS A 60 5.80 3.78 12.29
C HIS A 60 4.89 5.01 12.15
N ALA A 61 5.38 6.21 12.49
CA ALA A 61 4.62 7.44 12.32
C ALA A 61 4.24 7.70 10.86
N ALA A 62 5.12 7.37 9.90
CA ALA A 62 4.84 7.52 8.48
C ALA A 62 3.64 6.66 8.05
N ASN A 63 3.52 5.43 8.54
CA ASN A 63 2.36 4.59 8.26
C ASN A 63 1.06 5.19 8.80
N PHE A 64 1.06 5.62 10.07
CA PHE A 64 -0.13 6.19 10.68
C PHE A 64 -0.52 7.53 10.04
N LYS A 65 0.46 8.38 9.73
CA LYS A 65 0.25 9.64 8.99
C LYS A 65 -0.37 9.38 7.62
N LEU A 66 0.05 8.32 6.93
CA LEU A 66 -0.49 7.96 5.62
C LEU A 66 -1.93 7.43 5.72
N LEU A 67 -2.22 6.52 6.65
CA LEU A 67 -3.50 5.80 6.68
C LEU A 67 -4.59 6.50 7.51
N ALA A 68 -4.22 7.28 8.54
CA ALA A 68 -5.19 7.88 9.48
C ALA A 68 -6.28 8.74 8.80
N PRO A 69 -5.99 9.57 7.78
CA PRO A 69 -7.02 10.37 7.11
C PRO A 69 -8.09 9.53 6.39
N MET A 70 -7.76 8.29 6.03
CA MET A 70 -8.64 7.37 5.29
C MET A 70 -9.07 6.14 6.11
N GLN A 71 -8.77 6.10 7.41
CA GLN A 71 -8.99 4.93 8.27
C GLN A 71 -10.41 4.37 8.19
N ARG A 72 -11.45 5.22 8.07
CA ARG A 72 -12.85 4.79 7.98
C ARG A 72 -13.16 4.15 6.63
N ILE A 73 -12.58 4.70 5.55
CA ILE A 73 -12.73 4.14 4.20
C ILE A 73 -12.02 2.79 4.10
N LEU A 74 -10.81 2.70 4.67
CA LEU A 74 -10.04 1.46 4.70
C LEU A 74 -10.72 0.39 5.57
N ALA A 75 -11.24 0.76 6.74
CA ALA A 75 -11.97 -0.17 7.60
C ALA A 75 -13.22 -0.74 6.92
N GLN A 76 -13.99 0.11 6.22
CA GLN A 76 -15.15 -0.36 5.45
C GLN A 76 -14.73 -1.29 4.31
N ALA A 77 -13.71 -0.90 3.53
CA ALA A 77 -13.21 -1.76 2.46
C ALA A 77 -12.68 -3.10 2.98
N ALA A 78 -12.00 -3.12 4.13
CA ALA A 78 -11.55 -4.35 4.79
C ALA A 78 -12.73 -5.22 5.21
N PHE A 79 -13.75 -4.64 5.85
CA PHE A 79 -14.96 -5.35 6.26
C PHE A 79 -15.70 -5.98 5.06
N ASP A 80 -15.75 -5.26 3.93
CA ASP A 80 -16.39 -5.73 2.70
C ASP A 80 -15.52 -6.73 1.90
N GLY A 81 -14.32 -7.08 2.38
CA GLY A 81 -13.39 -7.96 1.65
C GLY A 81 -12.77 -7.33 0.41
N ARG A 82 -12.78 -5.99 0.31
CA ARG A 82 -12.33 -5.19 -0.83
C ARG A 82 -10.97 -4.51 -0.64
N LEU A 83 -10.26 -4.84 0.44
CA LEU A 83 -8.92 -4.33 0.73
C LEU A 83 -7.89 -5.45 0.58
N GLN A 84 -6.85 -5.20 -0.21
CA GLN A 84 -5.65 -6.05 -0.27
C GLN A 84 -4.42 -5.18 -0.03
N ALA A 85 -3.46 -5.72 0.70
CA ALA A 85 -2.22 -5.02 1.00
C ALA A 85 -1.05 -6.00 1.03
N VAL A 86 0.12 -5.50 0.69
CA VAL A 86 1.37 -6.26 0.64
C VAL A 86 2.47 -5.47 1.33
N ALA A 87 3.33 -6.20 2.02
CA ALA A 87 4.62 -5.73 2.45
C ALA A 87 5.67 -6.55 1.69
N GLU A 88 6.78 -5.89 1.35
CA GLU A 88 7.90 -6.54 0.71
C GLU A 88 8.44 -7.68 1.56
N GLN A 89 8.78 -8.79 0.90
CA GLN A 89 9.39 -9.95 1.54
C GLN A 89 10.70 -10.27 0.84
N PRO A 90 11.76 -10.64 1.58
CA PRO A 90 13.03 -11.05 1.00
C PRO A 90 12.85 -12.12 -0.09
N GLY A 91 13.51 -11.92 -1.24
CA GLY A 91 13.45 -12.83 -2.39
C GLY A 91 12.12 -12.82 -3.14
N ALA A 92 11.22 -11.88 -2.85
CA ALA A 92 9.88 -11.88 -3.39
C ALA A 92 9.44 -10.46 -3.82
N PRO A 93 10.15 -9.84 -4.78
CA PRO A 93 10.01 -8.42 -5.12
C PRO A 93 8.74 -8.08 -5.90
N GLN A 94 7.89 -9.07 -6.24
CA GLN A 94 6.63 -8.86 -6.94
C GLN A 94 5.46 -9.58 -6.28
N ARG A 95 4.28 -8.96 -6.32
CA ARG A 95 3.01 -9.53 -5.86
C ARG A 95 1.88 -9.12 -6.80
N THR A 96 0.99 -10.06 -7.11
CA THR A 96 -0.23 -9.76 -7.87
C THR A 96 -1.42 -9.72 -6.91
N LEU A 97 -2.14 -8.60 -6.93
CA LEU A 97 -3.43 -8.42 -6.26
C LEU A 97 -4.55 -8.64 -7.28
N ARG A 98 -5.67 -9.21 -6.88
CA ARG A 98 -6.76 -9.60 -7.80
C ARG A 98 -8.10 -9.01 -7.39
N PHE A 99 -8.80 -8.36 -8.32
CA PHE A 99 -10.04 -7.63 -8.10
C PHE A 99 -11.07 -7.93 -9.21
N GLY A 100 -11.52 -9.18 -9.28
CA GLY A 100 -12.38 -9.64 -10.39
C GLY A 100 -11.58 -9.71 -11.69
N GLU A 101 -12.01 -8.96 -12.70
CA GLU A 101 -11.36 -8.89 -14.03
C GLU A 101 -10.09 -8.01 -14.06
N TRP A 102 -9.65 -7.51 -12.91
CA TRP A 102 -8.48 -6.64 -12.80
C TRP A 102 -7.42 -7.27 -11.90
N GLU A 103 -6.20 -7.34 -12.42
CA GLU A 103 -4.99 -7.57 -11.63
C GLU A 103 -4.29 -6.25 -11.34
N ALA A 104 -3.69 -6.13 -10.17
CA ALA A 104 -2.74 -5.07 -9.87
C ALA A 104 -1.39 -5.70 -9.45
N LYS A 105 -0.36 -5.53 -10.29
CA LYS A 105 0.99 -6.06 -10.01
C LYS A 105 1.79 -5.03 -9.26
N VAL A 106 2.18 -5.37 -8.04
CA VAL A 106 3.03 -4.57 -7.16
C VAL A 106 4.47 -5.05 -7.30
N SER A 107 5.38 -4.11 -7.53
CA SER A 107 6.81 -4.34 -7.73
C SER A 107 7.62 -3.51 -6.72
N PHE A 108 8.63 -4.12 -6.11
CA PHE A 108 9.57 -3.49 -5.19
C PHE A 108 10.96 -3.38 -5.84
N GLY A 109 11.64 -2.24 -5.69
CA GLY A 109 12.92 -1.99 -6.36
C GLY A 109 12.82 -1.72 -7.87
N ALA A 110 11.63 -1.45 -8.40
CA ALA A 110 11.47 -1.00 -9.77
C ALA A 110 12.04 0.42 -9.94
N PRO A 111 12.60 0.77 -11.12
CA PRO A 111 13.02 2.15 -11.38
C PRO A 111 11.82 3.11 -11.30
N LEU A 112 12.04 4.40 -11.13
CA LEU A 112 10.93 5.38 -11.17
C LEU A 112 10.44 5.64 -12.60
N TRP A 113 11.33 5.48 -13.58
CA TRP A 113 11.07 5.70 -15.00
C TRP A 113 11.49 4.49 -15.81
N GLY A 114 10.78 4.24 -16.91
CA GLY A 114 11.03 3.11 -17.79
C GLY A 114 10.39 1.81 -17.30
N ASP A 115 10.44 0.82 -18.17
CA ASP A 115 9.93 -0.52 -17.88
C ASP A 115 10.70 -1.16 -16.73
N ALA A 116 9.96 -1.90 -15.89
CA ALA A 116 10.59 -2.70 -14.86
C ALA A 116 11.37 -3.87 -15.52
N PRO A 117 12.63 -4.12 -15.13
CA PRO A 117 13.35 -5.27 -15.64
C PRO A 117 12.66 -6.58 -15.19
N PRO A 118 12.81 -7.70 -15.93
CA PRO A 118 12.19 -8.98 -15.57
C PRO A 118 12.62 -9.51 -14.20
N ILE A 119 13.83 -9.16 -13.75
CA ILE A 119 14.36 -9.49 -12.43
C ILE A 119 14.49 -8.18 -11.66
N LEU A 120 13.69 -8.04 -10.62
CA LEU A 120 13.75 -6.89 -9.73
C LEU A 120 14.67 -7.17 -8.53
N PRO A 121 15.47 -6.18 -8.11
CA PRO A 121 16.36 -6.34 -6.97
C PRO A 121 15.61 -6.35 -5.63
N GLY A 122 14.38 -5.82 -5.58
CA GLY A 122 13.75 -5.42 -4.33
C GLY A 122 14.34 -4.11 -3.80
N ASN A 123 13.87 -3.66 -2.64
CA ASN A 123 14.49 -2.57 -1.90
C ASN A 123 15.56 -3.14 -0.96
N ASP A 124 16.69 -2.46 -0.83
CA ASP A 124 17.82 -2.89 0.02
C ASP A 124 17.44 -3.09 1.50
N ASP A 125 16.45 -2.34 1.99
CA ASP A 125 15.96 -2.41 3.37
C ASP A 125 14.66 -3.21 3.55
N HIS A 126 14.13 -3.75 2.45
CA HIS A 126 12.84 -4.45 2.39
C HIS A 126 11.67 -3.67 3.01
N ALA A 127 11.72 -2.33 2.99
CA ALA A 127 10.69 -1.47 3.57
C ALA A 127 9.48 -1.24 2.65
N GLY A 128 9.48 -1.82 1.45
CA GLY A 128 8.40 -1.68 0.47
C GLY A 128 7.06 -2.15 1.02
N ARG A 129 6.00 -1.39 0.72
CA ARG A 129 4.64 -1.75 1.12
C ARG A 129 3.60 -1.01 0.31
N LEU A 130 2.47 -1.63 0.05
CA LEU A 130 1.39 -1.03 -0.73
C LEU A 130 0.03 -1.59 -0.31
N LEU A 131 -0.99 -0.74 -0.38
CA LEU A 131 -2.38 -1.06 -0.09
C LEU A 131 -3.26 -0.60 -1.25
N VAL A 132 -4.23 -1.45 -1.61
CA VAL A 132 -5.28 -1.17 -2.58
C VAL A 132 -6.64 -1.46 -1.92
N ALA A 133 -7.55 -0.50 -1.97
CA ALA A 133 -8.95 -0.68 -1.60
C ALA A 133 -9.85 -0.45 -2.82
N GLN A 134 -10.67 -1.44 -3.16
CA GLN A 134 -11.64 -1.35 -4.26
C GLN A 134 -12.89 -0.59 -3.80
N LEU A 135 -13.05 0.65 -4.28
CA LEU A 135 -14.16 1.54 -3.95
C LEU A 135 -15.43 1.21 -4.75
N GLY A 136 -15.25 0.81 -6.00
CA GLY A 136 -16.27 0.32 -6.93
C GLY A 136 -15.63 -0.69 -7.91
N PRO A 137 -16.39 -1.28 -8.84
CA PRO A 137 -15.86 -2.32 -9.73
C PRO A 137 -14.56 -1.93 -10.45
N GLU A 138 -14.47 -0.68 -10.89
CA GLU A 138 -13.35 -0.13 -11.66
C GLU A 138 -12.65 1.04 -10.94
N ASP A 139 -12.98 1.29 -9.67
CA ASP A 139 -12.46 2.41 -8.89
C ASP A 139 -11.65 1.92 -7.70
N PHE A 140 -10.38 2.31 -7.64
CA PHE A 140 -9.43 1.88 -6.62
C PHE A 140 -8.86 3.07 -5.86
N LEU A 141 -8.66 2.90 -4.56
CA LEU A 141 -7.82 3.74 -3.74
C LEU A 141 -6.48 3.05 -3.53
N VAL A 142 -5.38 3.73 -3.84
CA VAL A 142 -4.04 3.15 -3.84
C VAL A 142 -3.08 4.05 -3.07
N THR A 143 -2.32 3.47 -2.16
CA THR A 143 -1.20 4.15 -1.52
C THR A 143 -0.17 3.16 -0.99
N GLY A 144 1.05 3.62 -0.74
CA GLY A 144 2.14 2.77 -0.29
C GLY A 144 3.44 3.56 -0.17
N MET A 145 4.54 2.83 0.03
CA MET A 145 5.89 3.38 0.05
C MET A 145 6.86 2.42 -0.61
N ALA A 146 7.85 2.97 -1.30
CA ALA A 146 8.93 2.26 -1.98
C ALA A 146 8.41 1.11 -2.88
N ALA A 147 7.37 1.38 -3.65
CA ALA A 147 6.68 0.40 -4.48
C ALA A 147 6.15 1.02 -5.77
N ARG A 148 6.09 0.21 -6.83
CA ARG A 148 5.37 0.50 -8.07
C ARG A 148 4.15 -0.40 -8.15
N ILE A 149 3.06 0.09 -8.73
CA ILE A 149 1.89 -0.73 -9.07
C ILE A 149 1.41 -0.48 -10.51
N GLU A 150 1.05 -1.56 -11.19
CA GLU A 150 0.55 -1.55 -12.56
C GLU A 150 -0.77 -2.33 -12.63
N PHE A 151 -1.78 -1.79 -13.30
CA PHE A 151 -3.08 -2.43 -13.47
C PHE A 151 -3.15 -3.15 -14.81
N PHE A 152 -3.64 -4.38 -14.79
CA PHE A 152 -3.85 -5.21 -15.96
C PHE A 152 -5.26 -5.74 -15.96
N ARG A 153 -5.84 -5.84 -17.15
CA ARG A 153 -7.08 -6.57 -17.32
C ARG A 153 -6.79 -8.06 -17.46
N ASP A 154 -7.52 -8.86 -16.69
CA ASP A 154 -7.45 -10.32 -16.65
C ASP A 154 -8.87 -10.88 -16.87
N ALA A 155 -9.28 -10.92 -18.14
CA ALA A 155 -10.58 -11.45 -18.56
C ALA A 155 -10.47 -12.10 -19.94
N ALA A 156 -11.27 -13.15 -20.13
CA ALA A 156 -11.24 -14.00 -21.33
C ALA A 156 -12.09 -13.40 -22.48
N ASP A 157 -11.71 -12.23 -22.96
CA ASP A 157 -12.30 -11.58 -24.13
C ASP A 157 -11.25 -10.80 -24.95
N THR A 158 -11.70 -9.94 -25.87
CA THR A 158 -10.82 -9.16 -26.76
C THR A 158 -10.59 -7.71 -26.31
N CYS A 159 -11.14 -7.29 -25.16
CA CYS A 159 -11.01 -5.93 -24.67
C CYS A 159 -9.69 -5.73 -23.93
N HIS A 160 -9.06 -4.58 -24.18
CA HIS A 160 -7.83 -4.19 -23.51
C HIS A 160 -8.12 -3.31 -22.30
N GLY A 161 -7.30 -3.43 -21.25
CA GLY A 161 -7.39 -2.58 -20.07
C GLY A 161 -6.60 -1.29 -20.22
N GLN A 162 -7.09 -0.20 -19.65
CA GLN A 162 -6.40 1.08 -19.56
C GLN A 162 -6.69 1.81 -18.24
N LEU A 163 -5.82 2.76 -17.89
CA LEU A 163 -6.09 3.74 -16.85
C LEU A 163 -6.92 4.88 -17.47
N LEU A 164 -8.17 5.05 -17.03
CA LEU A 164 -9.04 6.14 -17.50
C LEU A 164 -8.76 7.45 -16.77
N ARG A 165 -8.47 7.37 -15.47
CA ARG A 165 -8.22 8.56 -14.64
C ARG A 165 -7.40 8.18 -13.41
N VAL A 166 -6.36 8.96 -13.13
CA VAL A 166 -5.58 8.86 -11.89
C VAL A 166 -5.59 10.21 -11.20
N GLU A 167 -6.14 10.27 -10.01
CA GLU A 167 -6.18 11.47 -9.19
C GLU A 167 -5.26 11.31 -7.98
N GLN A 168 -4.34 12.24 -7.81
CA GLN A 168 -3.72 12.47 -6.51
C GLN A 168 -4.67 13.32 -5.66
N GLY A 169 -4.82 12.94 -4.39
CA GLY A 169 -5.63 13.70 -3.46
C GLY A 169 -5.51 13.22 -2.03
N ARG A 170 -6.45 13.66 -1.20
CA ARG A 170 -6.52 13.32 0.22
C ARG A 170 -7.96 13.23 0.70
N TYR A 171 -8.18 12.54 1.81
CA TYR A 171 -9.45 12.59 2.51
C TYR A 171 -9.43 13.70 3.57
N VAL A 172 -10.47 14.53 3.57
CA VAL A 172 -10.75 15.52 4.62
C VAL A 172 -12.19 15.29 5.05
N ASP A 173 -12.40 15.02 6.33
CA ASP A 173 -13.73 14.71 6.91
C ASP A 173 -14.47 13.60 6.14
N GLY A 174 -13.74 12.55 5.75
CA GLY A 174 -14.28 11.41 5.01
C GLY A 174 -14.61 11.69 3.54
N ARG A 175 -14.30 12.89 3.02
CA ARG A 175 -14.55 13.28 1.63
C ARG A 175 -13.24 13.39 0.85
N TRP A 176 -13.25 12.88 -0.38
CA TRP A 176 -12.11 12.99 -1.28
C TRP A 176 -11.95 14.41 -1.81
N GLN A 177 -10.74 14.96 -1.68
CA GLN A 177 -10.34 16.23 -2.27
C GLN A 177 -9.23 15.96 -3.28
N VAL A 178 -9.49 16.29 -4.54
CA VAL A 178 -8.52 16.19 -5.62
C VAL A 178 -7.48 17.30 -5.47
N GLU A 179 -6.20 16.93 -5.58
CA GLU A 179 -5.09 17.88 -5.63
C GLU A 179 -4.63 18.09 -7.08
N ARG A 180 -4.45 17.00 -7.82
CA ARG A 180 -4.11 17.02 -9.25
C ARG A 180 -4.46 15.71 -9.93
N GLN A 181 -4.58 15.76 -11.24
CA GLN A 181 -4.61 14.56 -12.08
C GLN A 181 -3.18 14.15 -12.45
N LEU A 182 -2.91 12.85 -12.47
CA LEU A 182 -1.67 12.28 -13.01
C LEU A 182 -1.92 11.72 -14.40
N ASN A 183 -0.95 11.85 -15.31
CA ASN A 183 -0.97 11.33 -16.67
C ASN A 183 0.46 11.29 -17.26
N GLY A 184 0.63 10.77 -18.49
CA GLY A 184 1.92 10.69 -19.18
C GLY A 184 2.96 9.97 -18.32
N ASP A 185 4.15 10.55 -18.18
CA ASP A 185 5.27 10.01 -17.39
C ASP A 185 4.88 9.47 -16.00
N GLN A 186 3.89 10.06 -15.32
CA GLN A 186 3.46 9.61 -13.99
C GLN A 186 2.60 8.33 -14.01
N THR A 187 2.15 7.89 -15.18
CA THR A 187 1.28 6.73 -15.38
C THR A 187 1.80 5.75 -16.43
N ASP A 188 2.68 6.18 -17.35
CA ASP A 188 3.19 5.38 -18.47
C ASP A 188 4.00 4.16 -18.01
N TYR A 189 4.64 4.25 -16.84
CA TYR A 189 5.46 3.19 -16.25
C TYR A 189 4.90 2.70 -14.91
N GLY A 190 3.56 2.66 -14.82
CA GLY A 190 2.85 2.36 -13.59
C GLY A 190 2.84 3.53 -12.60
N LEU A 191 2.21 3.30 -11.45
CA LEU A 191 2.07 4.28 -10.38
C LEU A 191 3.18 4.06 -9.36
N ASN A 192 4.09 5.03 -9.26
CA ASN A 192 5.31 4.91 -8.47
C ASN A 192 5.17 5.66 -7.13
N PHE A 193 5.32 4.95 -6.03
CA PHE A 193 5.26 5.47 -4.67
C PHE A 193 6.66 5.51 -4.05
N GLY A 194 7.13 6.73 -3.78
CA GLY A 194 8.44 6.97 -3.17
C GLY A 194 8.52 6.58 -1.70
N ARG A 195 9.58 7.04 -1.04
CA ARG A 195 9.75 6.96 0.42
C ARG A 195 9.24 8.23 1.08
N VAL A 196 9.29 8.27 2.41
CA VAL A 196 9.15 9.53 3.15
C VAL A 196 10.25 10.48 2.69
N ASP A 197 9.89 11.71 2.31
CA ASP A 197 10.86 12.69 1.85
C ASP A 197 11.67 13.30 3.02
N ALA A 198 12.68 14.13 2.69
CA ALA A 198 13.52 14.78 3.69
C ALA A 198 12.76 15.73 4.64
N ALA A 199 11.54 16.14 4.27
CA ALA A 199 10.66 16.97 5.10
C ALA A 199 9.66 16.15 5.94
N GLY A 200 9.73 14.81 5.88
CA GLY A 200 8.83 13.93 6.61
C GLY A 200 7.44 13.78 5.97
N ASN A 201 7.29 14.12 4.69
CA ASN A 201 6.04 13.90 3.97
C ASN A 201 5.94 12.45 3.50
N VAL A 202 4.79 11.85 3.75
CA VAL A 202 4.47 10.50 3.27
C VAL A 202 4.10 10.54 1.79
N PRO A 203 4.23 9.42 1.07
CA PRO A 203 3.81 9.35 -0.33
C PRO A 203 2.33 9.66 -0.51
N VAL A 204 1.99 9.94 -1.76
CA VAL A 204 0.65 10.35 -2.19
C VAL A 204 -0.40 9.26 -2.01
N VAL A 205 -1.67 9.67 -1.98
CA VAL A 205 -2.83 8.78 -2.10
C VAL A 205 -3.45 8.99 -3.47
N LEU A 206 -3.72 7.91 -4.18
CA LEU A 206 -4.27 7.93 -5.53
C LEU A 206 -5.67 7.32 -5.56
N ARG A 207 -6.61 7.98 -6.24
CA ARG A 207 -7.80 7.32 -6.78
C ARG A 207 -7.55 6.97 -8.24
N VAL A 208 -7.72 5.71 -8.58
CA VAL A 208 -7.44 5.14 -9.90
C VAL A 208 -8.74 4.58 -10.45
N ARG A 209 -9.18 5.11 -11.60
CA ARG A 209 -10.25 4.51 -12.40
C ARG A 209 -9.64 3.80 -13.58
N VAL A 210 -9.95 2.51 -13.71
CA VAL A 210 -9.59 1.68 -14.85
C VAL A 210 -10.79 1.55 -15.80
N GLY A 211 -10.58 0.99 -16.98
CA GLY A 211 -11.66 0.68 -17.91
C GLY A 211 -11.16 -0.05 -19.15
N THR A 212 -12.10 -0.42 -20.01
CA THR A 212 -11.83 -1.18 -21.24
C THR A 212 -11.97 -0.36 -22.50
N TYR A 213 -11.39 -0.86 -23.59
CA TYR A 213 -11.65 -0.42 -24.96
C TYR A 213 -11.54 -1.59 -25.94
#